data_AF-R4KT99-F1
#
_entry.id   AF-R4KT99-F1
#
_cell.length_a   1.000
_cell.length_b   1.000
_cell.length_c   1.000
_cell.angle_alpha   90.00
_cell.angle_beta   90.00
_cell.angle_gamma   90.00
#
_symmetry.space_group_name_H-M   'P 1'
#
loop_
_entity.id
_entity.type
_entity.pdbx_description
1 polymer ?
#
loop_
_entity_poly.entity_id
_entity_poly.type
_entity_poly.pdbx_seq_one_letter_code
_entity_poly.pdbx_strand_id
1 'polypeptide(L)'
;MLIDLSTIFKLINRNQPQLRELDPTTIQRIKEGAYLTKIISETEITARKCSFYASQCFSQELKDFFNKESAKLQDAKIKLQKYYESMTKE
;
A
#
# COMPACT_ATOMS: atom_id res chain seq x y z
N MET A 1 32.15 40.26 4.76
CA MET A 1 31.30 39.44 5.63
C MET A 1 30.62 38.39 4.79
N LEU A 2 31.09 37.15 4.84
CA LEU A 2 30.41 36.02 4.21
C LEU A 2 29.26 35.61 5.13
N ILE A 3 28.03 35.83 4.67
CA ILE A 3 26.85 35.32 5.39
C ILE A 3 26.88 33.80 5.25
N ASP A 4 27.04 33.12 6.37
CA ASP A 4 27.07 31.67 6.44
C ASP A 4 25.71 31.10 6.00
N LEU A 5 25.72 30.23 4.98
CA LEU A 5 24.57 29.47 4.48
C LEU A 5 23.84 28.74 5.61
N SER A 6 24.55 28.31 6.65
CA SER A 6 23.96 27.67 7.83
C SER A 6 23.03 28.61 8.61
N THR A 7 23.35 29.91 8.63
CA THR A 7 22.59 30.93 9.33
C THR A 7 21.31 31.27 8.55
N ILE A 8 21.39 31.32 7.22
CA ILE A 8 20.23 31.49 6.34
C ILE A 8 19.28 30.29 6.48
N PHE A 9 19.81 29.06 6.49
CA PHE A 9 19.01 27.85 6.63
C PHE A 9 18.27 27.78 7.97
N LYS A 10 18.93 28.17 9.06
CA LYS A 10 18.30 28.27 10.40
C LYS A 10 17.21 29.35 10.46
N LEU A 11 17.37 30.45 9.73
CA LEU A 11 16.35 31.50 9.66
C LEU A 11 15.11 31.06 8.89
N ILE A 12 15.30 30.32 7.80
CA ILE A 12 14.20 29.77 6.98
C ILE A 12 13.43 28.70 7.77
N ASN A 13 14.12 27.84 8.53
CA ASN A 13 13.49 26.78 9.33
C ASN A 13 12.83 27.27 10.63
N ARG A 14 13.08 28.51 11.07
CA ARG A 14 12.49 29.05 12.31
C ARG A 14 10.98 29.27 12.23
N ASN A 15 10.44 29.43 11.02
CA ASN A 15 9.02 29.68 10.76
C ASN A 15 8.29 28.43 10.24
N GLN A 16 8.96 27.28 10.14
CA GLN A 16 8.24 26.05 9.84
C GLN A 16 7.44 25.67 11.08
N PRO A 17 6.13 25.40 10.96
CA PRO A 17 5.37 24.86 12.08
C PRO A 17 6.08 23.58 12.53
N GLN A 18 6.43 23.52 13.81
CA GLN A 18 6.92 22.28 14.41
C GLN A 18 5.78 21.28 14.26
N LEU A 19 5.89 20.38 13.27
CA LEU A 19 4.97 19.28 13.13
C LEU A 19 5.03 18.53 14.44
N ARG A 20 3.90 18.45 15.17
CA ARG A 20 3.81 17.60 16.35
C ARG A 20 4.27 16.22 15.90
N GLU A 21 5.38 15.74 16.47
CA GLU A 21 5.86 14.40 16.18
C GLU A 21 4.71 13.45 16.50
N LEU A 22 4.25 12.74 15.48
CA LEU A 22 3.25 11.71 15.68
C LEU A 22 3.85 10.68 16.64
N ASP A 23 3.05 10.16 17.56
CA ASP A 23 3.54 9.11 18.41
C ASP A 23 3.97 7.90 17.55
N PRO A 24 4.96 7.11 18.00
CA PRO A 24 5.49 5.99 17.22
C PRO A 24 4.42 5.01 16.74
N THR A 25 3.33 4.83 17.50
CA THR A 25 2.22 3.95 17.12
C THR A 25 1.43 4.52 15.94
N THR A 26 1.17 5.82 15.93
CA THR A 26 0.54 6.49 14.79
C THR A 26 1.41 6.44 13.53
N ILE A 27 2.73 6.66 13.65
CA ILE A 27 3.66 6.51 12.52
C ILE A 27 3.63 5.08 11.98
N GLN A 28 3.63 4.09 12.87
CA GLN A 28 3.58 2.69 12.47
C GLN A 28 2.28 2.34 11.74
N ARG A 29 1.13 2.82 12.24
CA ARG A 29 -0.17 2.63 11.57
C ARG A 29 -0.21 3.25 10.18
N ILE A 30 0.40 4.42 9.98
CA ILE A 30 0.51 5.05 8.66
C ILE A 30 1.35 4.19 7.71
N LYS A 31 2.51 3.71 8.17
CA LYS A 31 3.40 2.85 7.36
C LYS A 31 2.71 1.54 6.99
N GLU A 32 2.04 0.91 7.95
CA GLU A 32 1.29 -0.32 7.74
C GLU A 32 0.11 -0.09 6.78
N GLY A 33 -0.65 0.99 6.94
CA GLY A 33 -1.72 1.36 6.03
C GLY A 33 -1.23 1.58 4.59
N ALA A 34 -0.11 2.27 4.41
CA ALA A 34 0.49 2.47 3.09
C ALA A 34 0.94 1.15 2.45
N TYR A 35 1.52 0.25 3.26
CA TYR A 35 1.93 -1.07 2.82
C TYR A 35 0.71 -1.93 2.41
N LEU A 36 -0.35 -1.93 3.21
CA LEU A 36 -1.58 -2.66 2.90
C LEU A 36 -2.21 -2.20 1.59
N THR A 37 -2.30 -0.89 1.35
CA THR A 37 -2.83 -0.35 0.09
C THR A 37 -2.05 -0.86 -1.12
N LYS A 38 -0.72 -0.94 -1.01
CA LYS A 38 0.12 -1.51 -2.07
C LYS A 38 -0.18 -3.00 -2.29
N ILE A 39 -0.22 -3.80 -1.23
CA ILE A 39 -0.47 -5.24 -1.33
C ILE A 39 -1.87 -5.53 -1.87
N ILE A 40 -2.88 -4.76 -1.48
CA ILE A 40 -4.25 -4.86 -2.02
C ILE A 40 -4.24 -4.64 -3.53
N SER A 41 -3.56 -3.58 -4.00
CA SER A 41 -3.43 -3.27 -5.43
C SER A 41 -2.70 -4.37 -6.22
N GLU A 42 -1.57 -4.85 -5.70
CA GLU A 42 -0.80 -5.93 -6.33
C GLU A 42 -1.59 -7.24 -6.39
N THR A 43 -2.34 -7.55 -5.33
CA THR A 43 -3.24 -8.72 -5.27
C THR A 43 -4.32 -8.63 -6.35
N GLU A 44 -4.95 -7.46 -6.51
CA GLU A 44 -5.97 -7.24 -7.55
C GLU A 44 -5.41 -7.36 -8.96
N ILE A 45 -4.25 -6.74 -9.23
CA ILE A 45 -3.58 -6.84 -10.54
C ILE A 45 -3.23 -8.30 -10.83
N THR A 46 -2.72 -9.04 -9.84
CA THR A 46 -2.37 -10.45 -10.00
C THR A 46 -3.61 -11.30 -10.26
N ALA A 47 -4.71 -11.08 -9.53
CA ALA A 47 -5.96 -11.78 -9.78
C ALA A 47 -6.47 -11.58 -11.21
N ARG A 48 -6.41 -10.33 -11.71
CA ARG A 48 -6.78 -10.00 -13.11
C ARG A 48 -5.86 -10.67 -14.11
N LYS A 49 -4.55 -10.73 -13.86
CA LYS A 49 -3.60 -11.46 -14.71
C LYS A 49 -3.91 -12.95 -14.76
N CYS A 50 -4.23 -13.58 -13.64
CA CYS A 50 -4.68 -14.97 -13.61
C CYS A 50 -5.94 -15.18 -14.47
N SER A 51 -6.96 -14.33 -14.30
CA SER A 51 -8.17 -14.38 -15.14
C SER A 51 -7.86 -14.21 -16.64
N PHE A 52 -6.96 -13.27 -16.98
CA PHE A 52 -6.51 -13.07 -18.36
C PHE A 52 -5.81 -14.32 -18.90
N TYR A 53 -4.86 -14.91 -18.17
CA TYR A 53 -4.17 -16.11 -18.63
C TYR A 53 -5.11 -17.31 -18.76
N ALA A 54 -6.07 -17.48 -17.84
CA ALA A 54 -7.11 -18.50 -17.95
C ALA A 54 -7.90 -18.38 -19.27
N SER A 55 -8.15 -17.16 -19.76
CA SER A 55 -8.86 -16.93 -21.02
C SER A 55 -8.02 -17.25 -22.26
N GLN A 56 -6.68 -17.29 -22.14
CA GLN A 56 -5.74 -17.58 -23.22
C GLN A 56 -5.31 -19.06 -23.25
N CYS A 57 -5.56 -19.82 -22.19
CA CYS A 57 -5.16 -21.22 -22.11
C CYS A 57 -6.04 -22.14 -22.96
N PHE A 58 -5.41 -22.99 -23.76
CA PHE A 58 -6.08 -24.09 -24.47
C PHE A 58 -6.32 -25.31 -23.57
N SER A 59 -5.42 -25.57 -22.62
CA SER A 59 -5.58 -26.66 -21.65
C SER A 59 -6.61 -26.29 -20.58
N GLN A 60 -7.60 -27.16 -20.38
CA GLN A 60 -8.61 -27.01 -19.35
C GLN A 60 -7.98 -27.03 -17.95
N GLU A 61 -6.97 -27.86 -17.72
CA GLU A 61 -6.27 -27.94 -16.43
C GLU A 61 -5.59 -26.60 -16.07
N LEU A 62 -4.89 -25.98 -17.03
CA LEU A 62 -4.26 -24.68 -16.81
C LEU A 62 -5.28 -23.57 -16.59
N LYS A 63 -6.40 -23.61 -17.32
CA LYS A 63 -7.52 -22.69 -17.14
C LYS A 63 -8.09 -22.79 -15.73
N ASP A 64 -8.33 -24.00 -15.24
CA ASP A 64 -8.87 -24.24 -13.91
C ASP A 64 -7.88 -23.81 -12.82
N PHE A 65 -6.58 -24.07 -13.01
CA PHE A 65 -5.52 -23.58 -12.13
C PHE A 65 -5.56 -22.05 -11.99
N PHE A 66 -5.52 -21.32 -13.11
CA PHE A 66 -5.54 -19.86 -13.08
C PHE A 66 -6.84 -19.29 -12.52
N ASN A 67 -8.00 -19.88 -12.83
CA ASN A 67 -9.28 -19.48 -12.26
C ASN A 67 -9.30 -19.67 -10.74
N LYS A 68 -8.79 -20.80 -10.25
CA LYS A 68 -8.69 -21.09 -8.81
C LYS A 68 -7.77 -20.10 -8.09
N GLU A 69 -6.61 -19.79 -8.66
CA GLU A 69 -5.70 -18.79 -8.08
C GLU A 69 -6.31 -17.38 -8.13
N SER A 70 -6.99 -17.01 -9.22
CA SER A 70 -7.70 -15.73 -9.31
C SER A 70 -8.74 -15.59 -8.19
N ALA A 71 -9.55 -16.63 -7.93
CA ALA A 71 -10.54 -16.65 -6.86
C ALA A 71 -9.90 -16.49 -5.47
N LYS A 72 -8.81 -17.22 -5.19
CA LYS A 72 -8.08 -17.08 -3.91
C LYS A 72 -7.54 -15.66 -3.70
N LEU A 73 -7.01 -15.04 -4.75
CA LEU A 73 -6.49 -13.68 -4.70
C LEU A 73 -7.61 -12.66 -4.45
N GLN A 74 -8.80 -12.85 -5.04
CA GLN A 74 -9.96 -12.00 -4.74
C GLN A 74 -10.40 -12.12 -3.28
N ASP A 75 -10.46 -13.34 -2.74
CA ASP A 75 -10.75 -13.56 -1.32
C ASP A 75 -9.69 -12.92 -0.40
N ALA A 76 -8.41 -13.04 -0.77
CA ALA A 76 -7.32 -12.40 -0.04
C ALA A 76 -7.44 -10.87 -0.06
N LYS A 77 -7.73 -10.28 -1.23
CA LYS A 77 -8.00 -8.84 -1.36
C LYS A 77 -9.13 -8.41 -0.42
N ILE A 78 -10.25 -9.13 -0.37
CA ILE A 78 -11.39 -8.78 0.49
C ILE A 78 -10.97 -8.81 1.97
N LYS A 79 -10.19 -9.80 2.40
CA LYS A 79 -9.69 -9.89 3.77
C LYS A 79 -8.73 -8.74 4.11
N LEU A 80 -7.81 -8.41 3.21
CA LEU A 80 -6.87 -7.30 3.38
C LEU A 80 -7.61 -5.95 3.43
N GLN A 81 -8.62 -5.76 2.59
CA GLN A 81 -9.45 -4.56 2.58
C GLN A 81 -10.20 -4.40 3.92
N LYS A 82 -10.80 -5.49 4.43
CA LYS A 82 -11.45 -5.48 5.76
C LYS A 82 -10.47 -5.15 6.88
N TYR A 83 -9.25 -5.69 6.82
CA TYR A 83 -8.21 -5.37 7.79
C TYR A 83 -7.81 -3.90 7.73
N TYR A 84 -7.56 -3.36 6.53
CA TYR A 84 -7.27 -1.94 6.33
C TYR A 84 -8.38 -1.04 6.89
N GLU A 85 -9.64 -1.35 6.61
CA GLU A 85 -10.81 -0.61 7.14
C GLU A 85 -10.94 -0.72 8.66
N SER A 86 -10.51 -1.84 9.26
CA SER A 86 -10.51 -1.99 10.72
C SER A 86 -9.48 -1.10 11.40
N MET A 87 -8.37 -0.75 10.72
CA MET A 87 -7.37 0.18 11.24
C MET A 87 -7.86 1.63 11.27
N THR A 88 -8.90 1.95 10.48
CA THR A 88 -9.46 3.30 10.36
C THR A 88 -10.75 3.50 11.16
N LYS A 89 -11.27 2.45 11.81
CA LYS A 89 -12.44 2.53 12.69
C LYS A 89 -11.96 2.78 14.11
N GLU A 90 -12.39 3.90 14.68
CA GLU A 90 -12.20 4.24 16.10
C GLU A 90 -13.04 3.34 17.01
#